data_AF-A0A7C2ANU7-F1
#
_entry.id   AF-A0A7C2ANU7-F1
#
_cell.length_a   1.000
_cell.length_b   1.000
_cell.length_c   1.000
_cell.angle_alpha   90.00
_cell.angle_beta   90.00
_cell.angle_gamma   90.00
#
_symmetry.space_group_name_H-M   'P 1'
#
loop_
_entity.id
_entity.type
_entity.pdbx_description
1 polymer ?
#
loop_
_entity_poly.entity_id
_entity_poly.type
_entity_poly.pdbx_seq_one_letter_code
_entity_poly.pdbx_strand_id
1 'polypeptide(L)' 'MTDLTTLQTRLTEAETALHLLATGDQRQTVDIGVGGRVTYTAANVADLRLYIADLKNRIARLKGLPRRAPIYMEF' A
#
# COMPACT_ATOMS: atom_id res chain seq x y z
N MET A 1 -9.95 -16.37 5.10
CA MET A 1 -8.87 -15.90 5.98
C MET A 1 -8.05 -14.95 5.13
N THR A 2 -7.92 -13.67 5.49
CA THR A 2 -7.08 -12.74 4.71
C THR A 2 -5.66 -12.96 5.20
N ASP A 3 -4.93 -13.83 4.52
CA ASP A 3 -3.60 -14.24 4.95
C ASP A 3 -2.70 -13.01 5.04
N LEU A 4 -2.18 -12.77 6.25
CA LEU A 4 -1.18 -11.73 6.53
C LEU A 4 -0.02 -11.77 5.52
N THR A 5 0.28 -12.96 5.01
CA THR A 5 1.23 -13.25 3.94
C THR A 5 0.82 -12.59 2.62
N THR A 6 -0.43 -12.69 2.19
CA THR A 6 -0.93 -12.03 0.97
C THR A 6 -0.82 -10.51 1.07
N LEU A 7 -1.13 -9.93 2.24
CA LEU A 7 -1.00 -8.48 2.44
C LEU A 7 0.46 -8.03 2.43
N GLN A 8 1.37 -8.83 3.01
CA GLN A 8 2.82 -8.55 2.96
C GLN A 8 3.37 -8.64 1.54
N THR A 9 2.98 -9.65 0.77
CA THR A 9 3.37 -9.77 -0.64
C THR A 9 2.92 -8.54 -1.43
N ARG A 10 1.64 -8.14 -1.29
CA ARG A 10 1.11 -6.93 -1.95
C ARG A 10 1.82 -5.66 -1.53
N LEU A 11 2.24 -5.57 -0.27
CA LEU A 11 2.99 -4.42 0.23
C LEU A 11 4.34 -4.31 -0.48
N THR A 12 5.08 -5.40 -0.58
CA THR A 12 6.37 -5.45 -1.29
C THR A 12 6.21 -5.12 -2.77
N GLU A 13 5.16 -5.64 -3.42
CA GLU A 13 4.85 -5.33 -4.82
C GLU A 13 4.55 -3.83 -5.01
N ALA A 14 3.75 -3.25 -4.12
CA ALA A 14 3.42 -1.82 -4.16
C ALA A 14 4.65 -0.93 -3.89
N GLU A 15 5.52 -1.30 -2.94
CA GLU A 15 6.76 -0.57 -2.66
C GLU A 15 7.74 -0.66 -3.84
N THR A 16 7.82 -1.80 -4.51
CA THR A 16 8.63 -1.98 -5.72
C THR A 16 8.11 -1.13 -6.87
N ALA A 17 6.79 -1.14 -7.11
CA ALA A 17 6.17 -0.30 -8.13
C ALA A 17 6.39 1.19 -7.86
N LEU A 18 6.30 1.62 -6.59
CA LEU A 18 6.61 3.00 -6.20
C LEU A 18 8.05 3.36 -6.49
N HIS A 19 9.00 2.47 -6.16
CA HIS A 19 10.40 2.71 -6.45
C HIS A 19 10.65 2.83 -7.96
N LEU A 20 10.10 1.92 -8.76
CA LEU A 20 10.22 1.97 -10.22
C LEU A 20 9.65 3.27 -10.80
N LEU A 21 8.44 3.68 -10.37
CA LEU A 21 7.84 4.96 -10.78
C LEU A 21 8.70 6.16 -10.37
N ALA A 22 9.32 6.11 -9.20
CA ALA A 22 10.23 7.16 -8.72
C ALA A 22 11.56 7.19 -9.50
N THR A 23 12.05 6.04 -9.97
CA THR A 23 13.30 5.92 -10.75
C THR A 23 13.12 6.32 -12.22
N GLY A 24 11.89 6.65 -12.65
CA GLY A 24 11.59 7.16 -13.99
C GLY A 24 10.73 6.23 -14.84
N ASP A 25 10.16 5.18 -14.26
CA ASP A 25 9.22 4.32 -14.98
C ASP A 25 7.89 5.06 -15.23
N GLN A 26 7.36 4.94 -16.45
CA GLN A 26 6.18 5.71 -16.87
C GLN A 26 4.87 5.16 -16.28
N ARG A 27 4.79 3.85 -16.01
CA ARG A 27 3.56 3.22 -15.50
C ARG A 27 3.83 1.83 -14.93
N GLN A 28 3.34 1.56 -13.74
CA GLN A 28 3.46 0.28 -13.07
C GLN A 28 2.10 -0.30 -12.74
N THR A 29 1.91 -1.58 -13.05
CA THR A 29 0.65 -2.27 -12.79
C THR A 29 0.79 -3.08 -11.51
N VAL A 30 0.01 -2.72 -10.49
CA VAL A 30 0.01 -3.41 -9.19
C VAL A 30 -1.29 -4.19 -9.05
N ASP A 31 -1.18 -5.46 -8.68
CA ASP A 31 -2.35 -6.29 -8.39
C ASP A 31 -2.84 -6.01 -6.96
N ILE A 32 -4.06 -5.50 -6.84
CA ILE A 32 -4.70 -5.24 -5.53
C ILE A 32 -5.63 -6.39 -5.11
N GLY A 33 -5.68 -7.47 -5.90
CA GLY A 33 -6.42 -8.71 -5.70
C GLY A 33 -7.94 -8.58 -5.68
N VAL A 34 -8.51 -7.84 -4.73
CA VAL A 34 -9.98 -7.68 -4.58
C VAL A 34 -10.56 -6.77 -5.67
N GLY A 35 -9.76 -5.89 -6.26
CA GLY A 35 -10.16 -4.96 -7.32
C GLY A 35 -9.45 -5.17 -8.66
N GLY A 36 -8.74 -6.29 -8.84
CA GLY A 36 -7.93 -6.57 -10.03
C GLY A 36 -6.60 -5.83 -10.06
N ARG A 37 -6.13 -5.55 -11.28
CA ARG A 37 -4.87 -4.84 -11.53
C ARG A 37 -5.12 -3.35 -11.69
N VAL A 38 -4.43 -2.53 -10.90
CA VAL A 38 -4.47 -1.07 -11.00
C VAL A 38 -3.15 -0.59 -11.58
N THR A 39 -3.25 0.19 -12.66
CA THR A 39 -2.08 0.83 -13.27
C THR A 39 -1.85 2.17 -12.58
N TYR A 40 -0.77 2.27 -11.82
CA TYR A 40 -0.29 3.50 -11.22
C TYR A 40 0.71 4.17 -12.16
N THR A 41 0.66 5.49 -12.21
CA THR A 41 1.61 6.33 -12.94
C THR A 41 2.23 7.34 -11.99
N ALA A 42 3.23 8.10 -12.45
CA ALA A 42 3.81 9.19 -11.65
C ALA A 42 2.76 10.19 -11.14
N ALA A 43 1.64 10.38 -11.86
CA ALA A 43 0.53 11.24 -11.44
C ALA A 43 -0.22 10.69 -10.21
N ASN A 44 -0.29 9.36 -10.07
CA ASN A 44 -1.01 8.67 -8.99
C ASN A 44 -0.05 8.07 -7.95
N VAL A 45 1.20 8.53 -7.90
CA VAL A 45 2.18 8.05 -6.92
C VAL A 45 1.77 8.41 -5.49
N ALA A 46 1.02 9.50 -5.31
CA ALA A 46 0.44 9.90 -4.04
C ALA A 46 -0.63 8.89 -3.57
N ASP A 47 -1.53 8.47 -4.44
CA ASP A 47 -2.52 7.42 -4.16
C ASP A 47 -1.84 6.09 -3.81
N LEU A 48 -0.77 5.73 -4.55
CA LEU A 48 0.00 4.51 -4.26
C LEU A 48 0.63 4.56 -2.86
N ARG A 49 1.14 5.71 -2.41
CA ARG A 49 1.67 5.88 -1.05
C ARG A 49 0.58 5.73 0.01
N LEU A 50 -0.60 6.30 -0.22
CA LEU A 50 -1.75 6.14 0.67
C LEU A 50 -2.18 4.67 0.78
N TYR A 51 -2.20 3.96 -0.36
CA TYR A 51 -2.52 2.55 -0.41
C TYR A 51 -1.51 1.68 0.37
N ILE A 52 -0.21 1.96 0.23
CA ILE A 52 0.86 1.31 1.01
C ILE A 52 0.66 1.56 2.52
N ALA A 53 0.29 2.79 2.91
CA ALA A 53 0.02 3.13 4.30
C ALA A 53 -1.22 2.39 4.85
N ASP A 54 -2.29 2.28 4.07
CA ASP A 54 -3.48 1.49 4.43
C ASP A 54 -3.14 0.00 4.58
N LEU A 55 -2.36 -0.57 3.65
CA LEU A 55 -1.89 -1.95 3.73
C LEU A 55 -1.09 -2.20 5.01
N LYS A 56 -0.13 -1.33 5.36
CA LYS A 56 0.63 -1.41 6.62
C LYS A 56 -0.30 -1.33 7.83
N ASN A 57 -1.32 -0.47 7.79
CA ASN A 57 -2.33 -0.36 8.85
C ASN A 57 -3.19 -1.61 8.99
N ARG A 58 -3.65 -2.20 7.88
CA ARG A 58 -4.40 -3.48 7.87
C ARG A 58 -3.56 -4.63 8.41
N ILE A 59 -2.29 -4.73 8.00
CA ILE A 59 -1.34 -5.72 8.51
C ILE A 59 -1.18 -5.54 10.03
N ALA A 60 -1.02 -4.31 10.51
CA ALA A 60 -0.88 -4.03 11.95
C ALA A 60 -2.14 -4.40 12.75
N ARG A 61 -3.34 -4.12 12.20
CA ARG A 61 -4.62 -4.54 12.80
C ARG A 61 -4.75 -6.06 12.86
N LEU A 62 -4.40 -6.76 11.78
CA LEU A 62 -4.47 -8.23 11.70
C LEU A 62 -3.42 -8.92 12.57
N LYS A 63 -2.23 -8.34 12.72
CA LYS A 63 -1.22 -8.81 13.68
C LYS A 63 -1.61 -8.58 15.15
N GLY A 64 -2.68 -7.82 15.41
CA GLY A 64 -3.17 -7.58 16.77
C GLY A 64 -2.25 -6.70 17.62
N LEU A 65 -1.45 -5.81 17.01
CA LEU A 65 -0.72 -4.82 17.82
C LEU A 65 -1.73 -3.81 18.41
N PRO A 66 -1.89 -3.74 19.74
CA PRO A 66 -2.71 -2.71 20.37
C PRO A 66 -2.05 -1.36 20.11
N ARG A 67 -2.63 -0.54 19.22
CA ARG A 67 -2.15 0.81 18.99
C ARG A 67 -2.38 1.64 20.25
N ARG A 68 -1.29 2.08 20.87
CA ARG A 68 -1.31 3.30 21.69
C ARG A 68 -1.64 4.49 20.76
N ALA A 69 -2.79 5.09 21.05
CA ALA A 69 -3.31 6.42 20.73
C ALA A 69 -3.72 6.76 19.26
N PRO A 70 -4.95 7.30 19.08
CA PRO A 70 -5.27 8.23 18.00
C PRO A 70 -4.99 9.66 18.48
N ILE A 71 -4.20 10.44 17.73
CA ILE A 71 -4.29 11.90 17.80
C ILE A 71 -4.55 12.37 16.39
N TYR A 72 -5.80 12.74 16.14
CA TYR A 72 -6.19 13.62 15.05
C TYR A 72 -5.45 14.95 15.26
N MET A 73 -4.58 15.32 14.32
CA MET A 73 -4.16 16.71 14.14
C MET A 73 -4.56 17.10 12.72
N GLU A 74 -5.82 17.52 12.58
CA GLU A 74 -6.20 18.53 11.60
C GLU A 74 -5.79 19.89 12.18
N PHE A 75 -5.02 20.67 11.42
CA PHE A 75 -4.92 22.13 11.50
C PHE A 75 -4.69 22.66 10.09
#